data_AF-A0A6H5J6Z5-F1
#
_entry.id   AF-A0A6H5J6Z5-F1
#
_cell.length_a   1.000
_cell.length_b   1.000
_cell.length_c   1.000
_cell.angle_alpha   90.00
_cell.angle_beta   90.00
_cell.angle_gamma   90.00
#
_symmetry.space_group_name_H-M   'P 1'
#
loop_
_entity.id
_entity.type
_entity.pdbx_description
1 polymer ?
#
loop_
_entity_poly.entity_id
_entity_poly.type
_entity_poly.pdbx_seq_one_letter_code
_entity_poly.pdbx_strand_id
1 'polypeptide(L)'
;MVKSHGDVTIIDLPEGEHQYKFYVDGEWRHDPSLKVVDNGMGSKNNCVSVKQSDFEVFQALAKDSEGGISNAQADYGQEIPTNKPWEKVSGPPILPPHLLQVILNKDTPLSCEPTLLPEPNHVMLNHLYALSIKDSVMVLSATHRYRKKYVTTLLYKPI
;
A
#
# COMPACT_ATOMS: atom_id res chain seq x y z
N MET A 1 -13.66 -33.60 -11.55
CA MET A 1 -14.21 -32.45 -10.79
C MET A 1 -15.06 -32.94 -9.64
N VAL A 2 -14.81 -32.41 -8.44
CA VAL A 2 -15.68 -32.62 -7.28
C VAL A 2 -16.74 -31.53 -7.30
N LYS A 3 -18.02 -31.93 -7.22
CA LYS A 3 -19.14 -31.00 -7.31
C LYS A 3 -19.24 -30.15 -6.04
N SER A 4 -19.14 -28.83 -6.18
CA SER A 4 -19.26 -27.84 -5.10
C SER A 4 -20.03 -26.60 -5.62
N HIS A 5 -20.22 -25.57 -4.80
CA HIS A 5 -20.80 -24.29 -5.24
C HIS A 5 -19.99 -23.60 -6.35
N GLY A 6 -18.74 -24.03 -6.57
CA GLY A 6 -17.99 -23.90 -7.82
C GLY A 6 -17.18 -25.16 -8.06
N ASP A 7 -17.17 -25.70 -9.28
CA ASP A 7 -16.45 -26.94 -9.59
C ASP A 7 -14.93 -26.69 -9.58
N VAL A 8 -14.20 -27.31 -8.63
CA VAL A 8 -12.74 -27.17 -8.48
C VAL A 8 -12.07 -28.54 -8.60
N THR A 9 -10.87 -28.57 -9.16
CA THR A 9 -9.98 -29.75 -9.16
C THR A 9 -8.53 -29.29 -9.02
N ILE A 10 -7.79 -29.96 -8.15
CA ILE A 10 -6.35 -29.70 -7.92
C ILE A 10 -5.59 -30.90 -8.46
N ILE A 11 -4.58 -30.64 -9.28
CA ILE A 11 -3.73 -31.66 -9.92
C ILE A 11 -2.28 -31.20 -9.76
N ASP A 12 -1.42 -32.10 -9.27
CA ASP A 12 0.01 -31.85 -9.20
C ASP A 12 0.65 -31.99 -10.57
N LEU A 13 1.29 -30.93 -11.05
CA LEU A 13 1.98 -30.88 -12.34
C LEU A 13 3.44 -30.48 -12.14
N PRO A 14 4.39 -31.07 -12.90
CA PRO A 14 5.77 -30.61 -12.89
C PRO A 14 5.90 -29.21 -13.51
N GLU A 15 7.05 -28.55 -13.28
CA GLU A 15 7.36 -27.27 -13.93
C GLU A 15 7.32 -27.40 -15.47
N GLY A 16 6.68 -26.44 -16.14
CA GLY A 16 6.56 -26.43 -17.60
C GLY A 16 5.25 -25.83 -18.11
N GLU A 17 5.09 -25.86 -19.43
CA GLU A 17 3.84 -25.52 -20.10
C GLU A 17 2.95 -26.74 -20.24
N HIS A 18 1.69 -26.62 -19.81
CA HIS A 18 0.70 -27.68 -19.85
C HIS A 18 -0.53 -27.22 -20.62
N GLN A 19 -0.94 -28.02 -21.60
CA GLN A 19 -2.16 -27.78 -22.35
C GLN A 19 -3.29 -28.65 -21.82
N TYR A 20 -4.47 -28.07 -21.66
CA TYR A 20 -5.65 -28.77 -21.18
C TYR A 20 -6.92 -28.29 -21.86
N LYS A 21 -7.98 -29.08 -21.70
CA LYS A 21 -9.31 -28.81 -22.26
C LYS A 21 -10.36 -29.40 -21.32
N PHE A 22 -11.54 -28.77 -21.26
CA PHE A 22 -12.65 -29.25 -20.45
C PHE A 22 -13.57 -30.13 -21.31
N TYR A 23 -14.13 -31.17 -20.71
CA TYR A 23 -15.18 -31.96 -21.32
C TYR A 23 -16.49 -31.71 -20.57
N VAL A 24 -17.39 -30.93 -21.19
CA VAL A 24 -18.62 -30.41 -20.57
C VAL A 24 -19.80 -30.83 -21.42
N ASP A 25 -20.80 -31.48 -20.81
CA ASP A 25 -22.03 -31.92 -21.47
C ASP A 25 -21.83 -32.76 -22.74
N GLY A 26 -20.75 -33.55 -22.79
CA GLY A 26 -20.42 -34.40 -23.94
C GLY A 26 -19.58 -33.70 -25.02
N GLU A 27 -19.14 -32.47 -24.79
CA GLU A 27 -18.38 -31.68 -25.76
C GLU A 27 -17.04 -31.16 -25.19
N TRP A 28 -16.01 -31.14 -26.03
CA TRP A 28 -14.70 -30.58 -25.71
C TRP A 28 -14.71 -29.05 -25.83
N ARG A 29 -14.51 -28.34 -24.72
CA ARG A 29 -14.54 -26.87 -24.63
C ARG A 29 -13.28 -26.31 -23.98
N HIS A 30 -12.92 -25.08 -24.34
CA HIS A 30 -11.87 -24.31 -23.66
C HIS A 30 -12.49 -23.08 -23.00
N ASP A 31 -11.82 -22.53 -22.00
CA ASP A 31 -12.21 -21.29 -21.34
C ASP A 31 -11.69 -20.08 -22.15
N PRO A 32 -12.55 -19.19 -22.67
CA PRO A 32 -12.14 -18.04 -23.46
C PRO A 32 -11.48 -16.92 -22.64
N SER A 33 -11.57 -16.93 -21.31
CA SER A 33 -10.95 -15.94 -20.42
C SER A 33 -9.47 -16.22 -20.14
N LEU A 34 -9.02 -17.44 -20.41
CA LEU A 34 -7.65 -17.90 -20.13
C LEU A 34 -6.81 -17.96 -21.42
N LYS A 35 -5.50 -18.05 -21.26
CA LYS A 35 -4.56 -18.21 -22.39
C LYS A 35 -4.90 -19.48 -23.19
N VAL A 36 -4.93 -19.37 -24.51
CA VAL A 36 -5.22 -20.47 -25.45
C VAL A 36 -4.09 -20.67 -26.46
N VAL A 37 -3.91 -21.92 -26.91
CA VAL A 37 -2.94 -22.32 -27.94
C VAL A 37 -3.64 -23.22 -28.96
N ASP A 38 -3.27 -23.10 -30.24
CA ASP A 38 -3.78 -23.98 -31.31
C ASP A 38 -3.14 -25.36 -31.21
N ASN A 39 -3.95 -26.42 -31.28
CA ASN A 39 -3.48 -27.80 -31.15
C ASN A 39 -3.02 -28.42 -32.50
N GLY A 40 -3.05 -27.67 -33.60
CA GLY A 40 -2.67 -28.15 -34.94
C GLY A 40 -3.67 -29.10 -35.59
N MET A 41 -4.78 -29.41 -34.91
CA MET A 41 -5.86 -30.29 -35.37
C MET A 41 -7.18 -29.52 -35.55
N GLY A 42 -7.11 -28.18 -35.68
CA GLY A 42 -8.26 -27.31 -35.87
C GLY A 42 -9.04 -27.00 -34.59
N SER A 43 -8.46 -27.26 -33.41
CA SER A 43 -9.10 -26.95 -32.12
C SER A 43 -8.13 -26.23 -31.18
N LYS A 44 -8.67 -25.52 -30.17
CA LYS A 44 -7.86 -24.79 -29.20
C LYS A 44 -7.87 -25.48 -27.83
N ASN A 45 -6.72 -25.43 -27.17
CA ASN A 45 -6.53 -25.84 -25.78
C ASN A 45 -6.22 -24.61 -24.93
N ASN A 46 -6.60 -24.63 -23.65
CA ASN A 46 -6.04 -23.70 -22.68
C ASN A 46 -4.59 -24.08 -22.38
N CYS A 47 -3.75 -23.10 -22.08
CA CYS A 47 -2.34 -23.31 -21.72
C CYS A 47 -2.03 -22.62 -20.40
N VAL A 48 -1.48 -23.39 -19.46
CA VAL A 48 -0.96 -22.90 -18.18
C VAL A 48 0.54 -23.11 -18.12
N SER A 49 1.27 -22.13 -17.57
CA SER A 49 2.69 -22.25 -17.28
C SER A 49 2.85 -22.41 -15.79
N VAL A 50 3.41 -23.54 -15.36
CA VAL A 50 3.81 -23.77 -13.97
C VAL A 50 5.30 -23.42 -13.87
N LYS A 51 5.66 -22.46 -13.03
CA LYS A 51 7.05 -22.03 -12.79
C LYS A 51 7.46 -22.34 -11.36
N GLN A 52 8.75 -22.52 -11.11
CA GLN A 52 9.27 -22.75 -9.76
C GLN A 52 8.89 -21.62 -8.76
N SER A 53 8.75 -20.38 -9.26
CA SER A 53 8.32 -19.22 -8.46
C SER A 53 6.91 -19.33 -7.90
N ASP A 54 6.05 -20.12 -8.55
CA ASP A 54 4.62 -20.15 -8.24
C ASP A 54 4.36 -20.96 -6.96
N PHE A 55 5.34 -21.78 -6.56
CA PHE A 55 5.34 -22.52 -5.29
C PHE A 55 5.83 -21.70 -4.10
N GLU A 56 6.60 -20.64 -4.35
CA GLU A 56 7.16 -19.76 -3.32
C GLU A 56 6.31 -18.50 -3.18
N VAL A 57 5.57 -18.38 -2.09
CA VAL A 57 4.55 -17.32 -1.90
C VAL A 57 5.09 -15.91 -2.17
N PHE A 58 6.29 -15.59 -1.68
CA PHE A 58 6.88 -14.27 -1.89
C PHE A 58 7.28 -14.03 -3.35
N GLN A 59 7.70 -15.06 -4.06
CA GLN A 59 8.10 -14.95 -5.48
C GLN A 59 6.87 -14.85 -6.39
N ALA A 60 5.81 -15.60 -6.07
CA ALA A 60 4.53 -15.50 -6.75
C ALA A 60 3.96 -14.08 -6.62
N LEU A 61 3.90 -13.54 -5.40
CA LEU A 61 3.43 -12.18 -5.14
C LEU A 61 4.28 -11.11 -5.84
N ALA A 62 5.61 -11.29 -5.88
CA ALA A 62 6.49 -10.36 -6.59
C ALA A 62 6.17 -10.32 -8.09
N LYS A 63 6.01 -11.48 -8.74
CA LYS A 63 5.66 -11.56 -10.15
C LYS A 63 4.29 -10.96 -10.47
N ASP A 64 3.31 -11.16 -9.60
CA ASP A 64 1.99 -10.55 -9.78
C ASP A 64 2.03 -9.02 -9.66
N SER A 65 2.95 -8.49 -8.85
CA SER A 65 3.12 -7.05 -8.66
C SER A 65 3.82 -6.33 -9.83
N GLU A 66 4.57 -7.05 -10.68
CA GLU A 66 5.26 -6.48 -11.85
C GLU A 66 4.31 -5.93 -12.93
N GLY A 67 3.09 -6.48 -13.01
CA GLY A 67 2.02 -5.98 -13.90
C GLY A 67 1.06 -5.00 -13.23
N GLY A 68 1.17 -4.80 -11.92
CA GLY A 68 0.47 -3.76 -11.21
C GLY A 68 0.95 -2.40 -11.69
N ILE A 69 0.11 -1.37 -11.57
CA ILE A 69 0.56 0.02 -11.70
C ILE A 69 1.70 0.15 -10.69
N SER A 70 2.95 0.11 -11.16
CA SER A 70 4.04 0.71 -10.42
C SER A 70 3.49 2.09 -10.10
N ASN A 71 3.34 2.41 -8.82
CA ASN A 71 3.31 3.81 -8.42
C ASN A 71 4.60 4.34 -9.00
N ALA A 72 4.56 4.81 -10.24
CA ALA A 72 5.68 5.39 -10.93
C ALA A 72 5.98 6.54 -9.98
N GLN A 73 7.05 6.35 -9.20
CA GLN A 73 7.59 7.41 -8.40
C GLN A 73 7.91 8.45 -9.45
N ALA A 74 7.01 9.42 -9.60
CA ALA A 74 7.27 10.58 -10.41
C ALA A 74 8.60 11.09 -9.88
N ASP A 75 9.59 11.20 -10.77
CA ASP A 75 10.88 11.73 -10.38
C ASP A 75 10.65 13.09 -9.73
N TYR A 76 11.36 13.34 -8.63
CA TYR A 76 11.28 14.64 -7.96
C TYR A 76 11.75 15.72 -8.93
N GLY A 77 10.82 16.54 -9.40
CA GLY A 77 11.06 17.66 -10.29
C GLY A 77 10.94 19.01 -9.58
N GLN A 78 11.42 20.06 -10.26
CA GLN A 78 11.20 21.45 -9.84
C GLN A 78 10.12 22.14 -10.69
N GLU A 79 9.53 21.43 -11.65
CA GLU A 79 8.48 21.97 -12.51
C GLU A 79 7.19 22.20 -11.71
N ILE A 80 6.70 23.43 -11.73
CA ILE A 80 5.45 23.80 -11.07
C ILE A 80 4.28 23.19 -11.88
N PRO A 81 3.39 22.39 -11.26
CA PRO A 81 2.24 21.83 -11.95
C PRO A 81 1.35 22.92 -12.57
N THR A 82 0.93 22.72 -13.82
CA THR A 82 0.02 23.64 -14.50
C THR A 82 -1.40 23.50 -13.97
N ASN A 83 -2.08 24.62 -13.75
CA ASN A 83 -3.50 24.62 -13.38
C ASN A 83 -4.35 24.19 -14.58
N LYS A 84 -5.12 23.10 -14.45
CA LYS A 84 -6.03 22.60 -15.48
C LYS A 84 -7.48 22.83 -15.02
N PRO A 85 -8.11 23.96 -15.39
CA PRO A 85 -9.42 24.36 -14.85
C PRO A 85 -10.59 23.43 -15.23
N TRP A 86 -10.43 22.55 -16.22
CA TRP A 86 -11.44 21.57 -16.62
C TRP A 86 -11.29 20.20 -15.94
N GLU A 87 -10.20 19.97 -15.22
CA GLU A 87 -9.99 18.76 -14.45
C GLU A 87 -10.73 18.90 -13.12
N LYS A 88 -11.66 17.99 -12.80
CA LYS A 88 -12.32 17.97 -11.50
C LYS A 88 -11.29 17.57 -10.44
N VAL A 89 -10.51 18.54 -9.99
CA VAL A 89 -9.61 18.34 -8.86
C VAL A 89 -10.50 18.16 -7.64
N SER A 90 -10.56 16.93 -7.11
CA SER A 90 -11.08 16.72 -5.76
C SER A 90 -10.31 17.67 -4.85
N GLY A 91 -11.04 18.46 -4.06
CA GLY A 91 -10.42 19.41 -3.14
C GLY A 91 -9.41 18.71 -2.20
N PRO A 92 -8.55 19.49 -1.52
CA PRO A 92 -7.60 18.90 -0.59
C PRO A 92 -8.34 18.06 0.46
N PRO A 93 -7.71 16.97 0.94
CA PRO A 93 -8.31 16.11 1.94
C PRO A 93 -8.62 16.92 3.21
N ILE A 94 -9.71 16.53 3.89
CA ILE A 94 -10.09 17.13 5.17
C ILE A 94 -9.01 16.82 6.22
N LEU A 95 -8.64 17.82 7.03
CA LEU A 95 -7.67 17.67 8.10
C LEU A 95 -8.12 16.56 9.09
N PRO A 96 -7.32 15.50 9.29
CA PRO A 96 -7.65 14.49 10.29
C PRO A 96 -7.70 15.10 11.69
N PRO A 97 -8.79 14.91 12.47
CA PRO A 97 -8.96 15.56 13.77
C PRO A 97 -7.90 15.14 14.80
N HIS A 98 -7.24 13.99 14.60
CA HIS A 98 -6.15 13.51 15.44
C HIS A 98 -4.97 14.50 15.50
N LEU A 99 -4.70 15.23 14.41
CA LEU A 99 -3.59 16.19 14.37
C LEU A 99 -3.85 17.43 15.23
N LEU A 100 -5.11 17.68 15.59
CA LEU A 100 -5.50 18.78 16.49
C LEU A 100 -5.21 18.47 17.96
N GLN A 101 -4.94 17.21 18.31
CA GLN A 101 -4.70 16.78 19.69
C GLN A 101 -3.22 16.98 20.10
N VAL A 102 -2.78 18.23 20.24
CA VAL A 102 -1.38 18.55 20.58
C VAL A 102 -1.00 18.01 21.96
N ILE A 103 0.00 17.11 22.04
CA ILE A 103 0.41 16.49 23.32
C ILE A 103 1.01 17.48 24.31
N LEU A 104 1.66 18.54 23.82
CA LEU A 104 2.27 19.58 24.67
C LEU A 104 1.23 20.53 25.27
N ASN A 105 0.00 20.52 24.76
CA ASN A 105 -1.11 21.31 25.31
C ASN A 105 -1.95 20.51 26.31
N LYS A 106 -1.56 19.26 26.62
CA LYS A 106 -2.26 18.42 27.61
C LYS A 106 -1.67 18.66 28.99
N ASP A 107 -2.55 18.83 29.97
CA ASP A 107 -2.14 18.90 31.36
C ASP A 107 -1.54 17.57 31.82
N THR A 108 -0.39 17.63 32.47
CA THR A 108 0.26 16.50 33.13
C THR A 108 -0.05 16.59 34.63
N PRO A 109 -0.45 15.47 35.28
CA PRO A 109 -0.70 15.48 36.73
C PRO A 109 0.53 15.95 37.51
N LEU A 110 0.32 16.77 38.53
CA LEU A 110 1.40 17.31 39.40
C LEU A 110 2.21 16.21 40.12
N SER A 111 1.68 14.99 40.21
CA SER A 111 2.37 13.85 40.81
C SER A 111 3.42 13.20 39.90
N CYS A 112 3.50 13.60 38.63
CA CYS A 112 4.41 13.03 37.63
C CYS A 112 5.61 13.94 37.38
N GLU A 113 6.73 13.33 36.94
CA GLU A 113 7.91 14.07 36.51
C GLU A 113 7.59 15.02 35.34
N PRO A 114 8.01 16.30 35.37
CA PRO A 114 7.67 17.30 34.35
C PRO A 114 8.18 16.99 32.93
N THR A 115 9.15 16.07 32.82
CA THR A 115 9.72 15.63 31.54
C THR A 115 8.94 14.48 30.90
N LEU A 116 7.97 13.90 31.61
CA LEU A 116 7.15 12.81 31.12
C LEU A 116 5.91 13.34 30.41
N LEU A 117 5.69 12.85 29.20
CA LEU A 117 4.51 13.12 28.40
C LEU A 117 3.64 11.85 28.31
N PRO A 118 2.32 11.99 28.13
CA PRO A 118 1.45 10.86 27.85
C PRO A 118 1.84 10.16 26.54
N GLU A 119 1.43 8.90 26.38
CA GLU A 119 1.68 8.15 25.14
C GLU A 119 0.99 8.85 23.94
N PRO A 120 1.75 9.21 22.88
CA PRO A 120 1.18 9.85 21.70
C PRO A 120 0.46 8.83 20.81
N ASN A 121 -0.50 9.32 20.02
CA ASN A 121 -1.08 8.52 18.94
C ASN A 121 -0.04 8.35 17.80
N HIS A 122 0.08 7.16 17.21
CA HIS A 122 1.03 6.93 16.13
C HIS A 122 0.84 7.85 14.91
N VAL A 123 -0.40 8.32 14.66
CA VAL A 123 -0.73 9.19 13.52
C VAL A 123 -0.17 10.60 13.65
N MET A 124 0.09 11.11 14.85
CA MET A 124 0.66 12.45 15.04
C MET A 124 2.19 12.49 15.01
N LEU A 125 2.84 11.32 14.94
CA LEU A 125 4.30 11.24 14.90
C LEU A 125 4.81 11.82 13.59
N ASN A 126 5.99 12.45 13.64
CA ASN A 126 6.62 13.14 12.51
C ASN A 126 5.85 14.36 11.96
N HIS A 127 4.77 14.79 12.63
CA HIS A 127 4.10 16.04 12.32
C HIS A 127 4.75 17.21 13.08
N LEU A 128 4.95 18.32 12.37
CA LEU A 128 5.50 19.55 12.92
C LEU A 128 4.40 20.35 13.63
N TYR A 129 4.65 20.69 14.90
CA TYR A 129 3.85 21.63 15.68
C TYR A 129 4.70 22.87 15.94
N ALA A 130 4.11 24.05 15.75
CA ALA A 130 4.79 25.31 15.96
C ALA A 130 3.97 26.19 16.91
N LEU A 131 4.67 26.93 17.78
CA LEU A 131 4.05 28.04 18.51
C LEU A 131 4.15 29.30 17.65
N SER A 132 3.19 30.21 17.84
CA SER A 132 3.27 31.55 17.25
C SER A 132 4.56 32.24 17.68
N ILE A 133 5.29 32.78 16.71
CA ILE A 133 6.55 33.49 16.92
C ILE A 133 6.32 34.65 17.89
N LYS A 134 7.20 34.76 18.89
CA LYS A 134 7.25 35.87 19.85
C LYS A 134 8.71 36.24 20.10
N ASP A 135 8.97 37.53 20.32
CA ASP A 135 10.29 38.06 20.67
C ASP A 135 11.42 37.64 19.69
N SER A 136 11.12 37.58 18.40
CA SER A 136 12.03 37.14 17.33
C SER A 136 12.54 35.69 17.48
N VAL A 137 11.82 34.85 18.22
CA VAL A 137 12.12 33.43 18.38
C VAL A 137 10.99 32.58 17.82
N MET A 138 11.36 31.66 16.91
CA MET A 138 10.51 30.58 16.44
C MET A 138 10.68 29.36 17.35
N VAL A 139 9.56 28.76 17.76
CA VAL A 139 9.56 27.51 18.53
C VAL A 139 8.88 26.42 17.72
N LEU A 140 9.65 25.40 17.37
CA LEU A 140 9.20 24.23 16.63
C LEU A 140 9.25 23.00 17.53
N SER A 141 8.33 22.07 17.31
CA SER A 141 8.31 20.80 18.02
C SER A 141 7.84 19.67 17.12
N ALA A 142 8.36 18.47 17.36
CA ALA A 142 7.92 17.26 16.70
C ALA A 142 8.15 16.05 17.60
N THR A 143 7.26 15.07 17.51
CA THR A 143 7.37 13.80 18.25
C THR A 143 7.83 12.69 17.34
N HIS A 144 8.95 12.07 17.70
CA HIS A 144 9.56 10.98 16.94
C HIS A 144 9.58 9.70 17.77
N ARG A 145 9.50 8.56 17.09
CA ARG A 145 9.64 7.24 17.72
C ARG A 145 11.07 6.75 17.58
N TYR A 146 11.70 6.44 18.72
CA TYR A 146 12.96 5.70 18.77
C TYR A 146 12.70 4.30 19.33
N ARG A 147 12.77 3.28 18.47
CA ARG A 147 12.37 1.89 18.79
C ARG A 147 10.94 1.82 19.35
N LYS A 148 10.80 1.58 20.66
CA LYS A 148 9.54 1.48 21.41
C LYS A 148 9.31 2.67 22.35
N LYS A 149 10.06 3.75 22.18
CA LYS A 149 9.97 4.98 22.99
C LYS A 149 9.65 6.17 22.09
N TYR A 150 9.06 7.19 22.69
CA TYR A 150 8.68 8.43 22.00
C TYR A 150 9.43 9.61 22.62
N VAL A 151 9.91 10.50 21.78
CA VAL A 151 10.64 11.70 22.20
C VAL A 151 10.05 12.91 21.49
N THR A 152 9.62 13.90 22.26
CA THR A 152 9.15 15.18 21.74
C THR A 152 10.29 16.18 21.87
N THR A 153 10.83 16.62 20.74
CA THR A 153 11.94 17.58 20.70
C THR A 153 11.38 18.97 20.44
N LEU A 154 11.87 19.96 21.19
CA LEU A 154 11.57 21.38 20.98
C LEU A 154 12.84 22.07 20.47
N LEU A 155 12.70 22.89 19.43
CA LEU A 155 13.76 23.71 18.86
C LEU A 155 13.38 25.19 18.97
N TYR A 156 14.19 25.95 19.68
CA TYR A 156 14.11 27.40 19.75
C TYR A 156 15.15 27.98 18.78
N LYS A 157 14.68 28.72 17.78
CA LYS A 157 15.53 29.30 16.73
C LYS A 157 15.22 30.80 16.57
N PRO A 158 16.21 31.69 16.78
CA PRO A 158 16.07 33.11 16.45
C PRO A 158 15.79 33.31 14.95
N ILE A 159 15.02 34.34 14.63
CA ILE A 159 14.67 34.74 13.25
C ILE A 159 15.60 35.86 12.78
#